data_AF-A0A2D4YAR4-F1
#
_entry.id   AF-A0A2D4YAR4-F1
#
_cell.length_a   1.000
_cell.length_b   1.000
_cell.length_c   1.000
_cell.angle_alpha   90.00
_cell.angle_beta   90.00
_cell.angle_gamma   90.00
#
_symmetry.space_group_name_H-M   'P 1'
#
loop_
_entity.id
_entity.type
_entity.pdbx_description
1 polymer ?
#
loop_
_entity_poly.entity_id
_entity_poly.type
_entity_poly.pdbx_seq_one_letter_code
_entity_poly.pdbx_strand_id
1 'polypeptide(L)' 'MEKEPISLKKVIINGVVNGLIFTLFMEGYYNFFTDEQFSFLRVFIHFFAFGFFMALTFRHQYKKKK' A
#
# COMPACT_ATOMS: atom_id res chain seq x y z
N MET A 1 -4.98 -25.33 -4.12
CA MET A 1 -5.38 -24.29 -3.14
C MET A 1 -6.44 -23.45 -3.81
N GLU A 2 -7.63 -23.32 -3.21
CA GLU A 2 -8.67 -22.44 -3.75
C GLU A 2 -8.37 -20.98 -3.36
N LYS A 3 -8.61 -20.05 -4.30
CA LYS A 3 -8.53 -18.61 -4.06
C LYS A 3 -9.86 -18.14 -3.50
N GLU A 4 -9.88 -17.75 -2.23
CA GLU A 4 -11.04 -17.06 -1.64
C GLU A 4 -10.79 -15.55 -1.63
N PRO A 5 -11.78 -14.72 -2.01
CA PRO A 5 -11.66 -13.28 -1.86
C PRO A 5 -11.57 -12.90 -0.38
N ILE A 6 -10.61 -12.05 -0.03
CA ILE A 6 -10.50 -11.44 1.29
C ILE A 6 -11.67 -10.45 1.46
N SER A 7 -12.18 -10.32 2.68
CA SER A 7 -13.23 -9.33 2.98
C SER A 7 -12.77 -7.92 2.63
N LEU A 8 -13.67 -7.11 2.05
CA LEU A 8 -13.35 -5.76 1.58
C LEU A 8 -12.71 -4.90 2.67
N LYS A 9 -13.17 -5.02 3.92
CA LYS A 9 -12.59 -4.33 5.08
C LYS A 9 -11.10 -4.64 5.26
N LYS A 10 -10.70 -5.91 5.16
CA LYS A 10 -9.29 -6.33 5.29
C LYS A 10 -8.46 -5.84 4.10
N VAL A 11 -9.03 -5.86 2.90
CA VAL A 11 -8.39 -5.34 1.68
C VAL A 11 -8.09 -3.84 1.82
N ILE A 12 -9.06 -3.06 2.29
CA ILE A 12 -8.90 -1.63 2.54
C ILE A 12 -7.83 -1.38 3.62
N ILE A 13 -7.90 -2.10 4.75
CA ILE A 13 -6.90 -1.97 5.83
C ILE A 13 -5.50 -2.28 5.30
N ASN A 14 -5.34 -3.37 4.55
CA ASN A 14 -4.06 -3.72 3.95
C ASN A 14 -3.57 -2.62 3.00
N GLY A 15 -4.44 -2.08 2.16
CA GLY A 15 -4.10 -0.97 1.27
C GLY A 15 -3.62 0.27 2.03
N VAL A 16 -4.38 0.69 3.05
CA VAL A 16 -4.04 1.85 3.88
C VAL A 16 -2.72 1.66 4.62
N VAL A 17 -2.50 0.49 5.24
CA VAL A 17 -1.26 0.21 5.97
C VAL A 17 -0.06 0.19 5.01
N ASN A 18 -0.17 -0.48 3.87
CA ASN A 18 0.92 -0.53 2.89
C ASN A 18 1.19 0.85 2.27
N GLY A 19 0.15 1.62 1.96
CA GLY A 19 0.27 2.98 1.46
C GLY A 19 1.00 3.89 2.46
N LEU A 20 0.65 3.82 3.76
CA LEU A 20 1.28 4.61 4.81
C LEU A 20 2.77 4.27 4.93
N ILE A 21 3.09 2.97 5.04
CA ILE A 21 4.47 2.50 5.13
C ILE A 21 5.28 2.99 3.94
N PHE A 22 4.78 2.77 2.72
CA PHE A 22 5.48 3.15 1.51
C PHE A 22 5.72 4.67 1.42
N THR A 23 4.73 5.47 1.79
CA THR A 23 4.85 6.93 1.74
C THR A 23 5.86 7.44 2.75
N LEU A 24 5.91 6.88 3.96
CA LEU A 24 6.93 7.20 4.95
C LEU A 24 8.34 6.85 4.45
N PHE A 25 8.49 5.68 3.80
CA PHE A 25 9.75 5.29 3.19
C PHE A 25 10.17 6.23 2.06
N MET A 26 9.24 6.60 1.18
CA MET A 26 9.53 7.48 0.06
C MET A 26 9.87 8.89 0.54
N GLU A 27 9.15 9.45 1.51
CA GLU A 27 9.49 10.76 2.08
C GLU A 27 10.82 10.73 2.84
N GLY A 28 11.13 9.62 3.52
CA GLY A 28 12.47 9.41 4.06
C GLY A 28 13.53 9.40 2.96
N TYR A 29 13.29 8.65 1.88
CA TYR A 29 14.19 8.60 0.73
C TYR A 29 14.41 9.98 0.10
N TYR A 30 13.34 10.73 -0.14
CA TYR A 30 13.43 12.08 -0.69
C TYR A 30 14.19 13.00 0.24
N ASN A 31 13.90 13.00 1.55
CA ASN A 31 14.59 13.87 2.50
C ASN A 31 16.09 13.55 2.64
N PHE A 32 16.48 12.27 2.60
CA PHE A 32 17.87 11.87 2.81
C PHE A 32 18.73 11.84 1.54
N PHE A 33 18.14 11.53 0.38
CA PHE A 33 18.89 11.30 -0.85
C PHE A 33 18.61 12.32 -1.95
N THR A 34 17.66 13.24 -1.74
CA THR A 34 17.33 14.28 -2.72
C THR A 34 17.17 15.64 -2.03
N ASP A 35 17.42 16.73 -2.75
CA ASP A 35 17.11 18.08 -2.26
C ASP A 35 15.65 18.50 -2.56
N GLU A 36 14.78 17.53 -2.87
CA GLU A 36 13.37 17.82 -3.17
C GLU A 36 12.61 18.21 -1.90
N GLN A 37 11.99 19.39 -1.92
CA GLN A 37 11.14 19.86 -0.83
C GLN A 37 9.89 18.99 -0.67
N PHE A 38 9.42 18.85 0.56
CA PHE A 38 8.19 18.12 0.89
C PHE A 38 6.99 18.59 0.05
N SER A 39 6.23 17.64 -0.51
CA SER A 39 5.04 17.93 -1.32
C SER A 39 3.87 17.05 -0.91
N PHE A 40 2.81 17.68 -0.39
CA PHE A 40 1.58 16.99 -0.02
C PHE A 40 0.94 16.24 -1.19
N LEU A 41 1.02 16.79 -2.41
CA LEU A 41 0.50 16.13 -3.60
C LEU A 41 1.26 14.84 -3.88
N ARG A 42 2.59 14.87 -3.76
CA ARG A 42 3.43 13.69 -3.94
C ARG A 42 3.12 12.62 -2.89
N VAL A 43 3.04 13.00 -1.62
CA VAL A 43 2.65 12.11 -0.51
C VAL A 43 1.31 11.44 -0.80
N PHE A 44 0.32 12.23 -1.22
CA PHE A 44 -1.01 11.73 -1.55
C PHE A 44 -0.95 10.71 -2.72
N ILE A 45 -0.22 11.03 -3.79
CA ILE A 45 -0.08 10.13 -4.95
C ILE A 45 0.58 8.82 -4.52
N HIS A 46 1.70 8.86 -3.80
CA HIS A 46 2.40 7.65 -3.35
C HIS A 46 1.52 6.80 -2.44
N PHE A 47 0.82 7.43 -1.50
CA PHE A 47 -0.08 6.74 -0.58
C PHE A 47 -1.22 6.03 -1.31
N PHE A 48 -1.96 6.75 -2.15
CA PHE A 48 -3.15 6.19 -2.81
C PHE A 48 -2.77 5.23 -3.94
N ALA A 49 -1.78 5.56 -4.77
CA ALA A 49 -1.37 4.66 -5.85
C ALA A 49 -0.86 3.33 -5.29
N PHE A 50 0.11 3.38 -4.37
CA PHE A 50 0.68 2.16 -3.80
C PHE A 50 -0.33 1.40 -2.95
N GLY A 51 -1.09 2.10 -2.09
CA GLY A 51 -2.12 1.47 -1.26
C GLY A 51 -3.20 0.77 -2.09
N PHE A 52 -3.63 1.37 -3.20
CA PHE A 52 -4.60 0.77 -4.12
C PHE A 52 -4.04 -0.47 -4.83
N PHE A 53 -2.84 -0.39 -5.40
CA PHE A 53 -2.22 -1.54 -6.08
C PHE A 53 -1.98 -2.71 -5.11
N MET A 54 -1.55 -2.44 -3.89
CA MET A 54 -1.33 -3.47 -2.88
C MET A 54 -2.65 -4.09 -2.41
N ALA A 55 -3.69 -3.28 -2.22
CA ALA A 55 -5.02 -3.79 -1.89
C ALA A 55 -5.55 -4.76 -2.96
N LEU A 56 -5.39 -4.43 -4.24
CA LEU A 56 -5.81 -5.31 -5.35
C LEU A 56 -4.97 -6.58 -5.41
N THR A 57 -3.65 -6.48 -5.25
CA THR A 57 -2.72 -7.62 -5.28
C THR A 57 -3.07 -8.63 -4.19
N PHE A 58 -3.33 -8.16 -2.98
CA PHE A 58 -3.68 -9.01 -1.84
C PHE A 58 -5.19 -9.30 -1.73
N ARG A 59 -6.00 -9.00 -2.75
CA ARG A 59 -7.45 -9.26 -2.71
C ARG A 59 -7.79 -10.75 -2.55
N HIS A 60 -6.89 -11.64 -2.97
CA HIS A 60 -7.11 -13.08 -2.94
C HIS A 60 -6.10 -13.76 -2.02
N GLN A 61 -6.60 -14.59 -1.11
CA GLN A 61 -5.77 -15.43 -0.25
C GLN A 61 -5.88 -16.90 -0.67
N TYR A 62 -4.78 -17.62 -0.60
CA TYR A 62 -4.77 -19.08 -0.79
C TYR A 62 -5.11 -19.75 0.55
N LYS A 63 -6.24 -20.44 0.64
CA LYS A 63 -6.51 -21.35 1.76
C LYS A 63 -5.94 -22.73 1.46
N LYS A 64 -5.20 -23.30 2.43
CA LYS A 64 -4.97 -24.76 2.46
C LYS A 64 -6.30 -25.43 2.81
N LYS A 65 -6.73 -26.41 2.01
CA LYS A 65 -7.84 -27.31 2.36
C LYS A 65 -7.50 -27.94 3.72
N LYS A 66 -8.41 -27.80 4.68
CA LYS A 66 -8.38 -28.57 5.93
C LYS A 66 -8.65 -30.03 5.62
#